data_AF-T0TZD8-F1
#
_entry.id   AF-T0TZD8-F1
#
_cell.length_a   1.000
_cell.length_b   1.000
_cell.length_c   1.000
_cell.angle_alpha   90.00
_cell.angle_beta   90.00
_cell.angle_gamma   90.00
#
_symmetry.space_group_name_H-M   'P 1'
#
loop_
_entity.id
_entity.type
_entity.pdbx_description
1 polymer ?
#
loop_
_entity_poly.entity_id
_entity_poly.type
_entity_poly.pdbx_seq_one_letter_code
_entity_poly.pdbx_strand_id
1 'polypeptide(L)'
;MEGNVNWIPLGILGLMVVIWATKFLTAIRLKQKLKKAWDGAPFFRKKDTEESLIASLAYPAKGKTIDSQVDDQTWHDLALDAVFDQLNYTQSSLGAEALYQKMRLLEFQPQDQLHDLEAFFEEHPDLRLKVQVIFNQLGKKNHNMARSIVANPGKHYAGLPLYIALACLPILCLFAIPFEPVGAITLLVISVVFNIVFSSLRNWSNKIRLDNVSYLVRIFASAERLSHLALSQQEELKQAVKPFKKTRILASVLQSPTGTSEMEIILLYLNVLFLLPQIAQVYIYNQVKAYQKEAQKLLDLLGEMEVAISLLRHKRDLEVVCQPVFTETGGIEGETLYHPLLSNPIANDVHFQKTWSSVGTMRPGNRPI
;
A
#
# COMPACT_ATOMS: atom_id res chain seq x y z
N MET A 1 -46.01 35.82 19.53
CA MET A 1 -44.61 35.81 19.08
C MET A 1 -44.00 34.51 19.56
N GLU A 2 -44.16 33.43 18.81
CA GLU A 2 -43.55 32.15 19.16
C GLU A 2 -42.30 31.96 18.31
N GLY A 3 -41.16 32.21 18.92
CA GLY A 3 -39.85 31.90 18.35
C GLY A 3 -39.61 30.39 18.43
N ASN A 4 -40.01 29.65 17.40
CA ASN A 4 -39.57 28.28 17.22
C ASN A 4 -38.08 28.31 16.89
N VAL A 5 -37.24 28.18 17.93
CA VAL A 5 -35.80 27.97 17.77
C VAL A 5 -35.64 26.65 17.03
N ASN A 6 -35.16 26.73 15.79
CA ASN A 6 -34.99 25.58 14.92
C ASN A 6 -33.79 24.77 15.46
N TRP A 7 -34.03 23.79 16.32
CA TRP A 7 -32.98 22.96 16.97
C TRP A 7 -32.24 22.04 16.00
N ILE A 8 -32.77 21.86 14.78
CA ILE A 8 -32.22 21.01 13.73
C ILE A 8 -30.78 21.42 13.35
N PRO A 9 -30.47 22.69 13.01
CA PRO A 9 -29.09 23.12 12.75
C PRO A 9 -28.13 22.92 13.93
N LEU A 10 -28.59 23.07 15.18
CA LEU A 10 -27.77 22.79 16.36
C LEU A 10 -27.47 21.29 16.50
N GLY A 11 -28.44 20.43 16.22
CA GLY A 11 -28.27 18.97 16.20
C GLY A 11 -27.28 18.52 15.11
N ILE A 12 -27.38 19.07 13.90
CA ILE A 12 -26.45 18.76 12.79
C ILE A 12 -25.03 19.23 13.13
N LEU A 13 -24.88 20.43 13.70
CA LEU A 13 -23.58 20.95 14.15
C LEU A 13 -22.98 20.04 15.24
N GLY A 14 -23.78 19.63 16.22
CA GLY A 14 -23.37 18.69 17.27
C GLY A 14 -22.89 17.35 16.70
N LEU A 15 -23.62 16.77 15.75
CA LEU A 15 -23.24 15.52 15.07
C LEU A 15 -21.92 15.68 14.30
N MET A 16 -21.76 16.78 13.55
CA MET A 16 -20.51 17.07 12.83
C MET A 16 -19.32 17.18 13.78
N VAL A 17 -19.49 17.83 14.93
CA VAL A 17 -18.45 17.92 15.97
C VAL A 17 -18.12 16.55 16.55
N VAL A 18 -19.10 15.69 16.80
CA VAL A 18 -18.87 14.32 17.29
C VAL A 18 -18.12 13.46 16.26
N ILE A 19 -18.50 13.53 14.98
CA ILE A 19 -17.80 12.82 13.89
C ILE A 19 -16.37 13.33 13.75
N TRP A 20 -16.17 14.64 13.82
CA TRP A 20 -14.84 15.24 13.77
C TRP A 20 -13.99 14.83 14.98
N ALA A 21 -14.54 14.90 16.18
CA ALA A 21 -13.87 14.53 17.42
C ALA A 21 -13.49 13.05 17.44
N THR A 22 -14.36 12.15 16.98
CA THR A 22 -14.05 10.71 16.90
C THR A 22 -12.91 10.43 15.92
N LYS A 23 -12.92 11.05 14.73
CA LYS A 23 -11.80 10.98 13.75
C LYS A 23 -10.49 11.56 14.31
N PHE A 24 -10.57 12.67 15.04
CA PHE A 24 -9.41 13.29 15.67
C PHE A 24 -8.82 12.42 16.78
N LEU A 25 -9.67 11.90 17.68
CA LEU A 25 -9.25 11.03 18.79
C LEU A 25 -8.68 9.71 18.27
N THR A 26 -9.26 9.12 17.23
CA THR A 26 -8.73 7.90 16.60
C THR A 26 -7.36 8.13 15.98
N ALA A 27 -7.13 9.28 15.32
CA ALA A 27 -5.81 9.64 14.81
C ALA A 27 -4.76 9.80 15.92
N ILE A 28 -5.13 10.45 17.04
CA ILE A 28 -4.24 10.59 18.20
C ILE A 28 -3.91 9.22 18.79
N ARG A 29 -4.92 8.36 19.01
CA ARG A 29 -4.73 7.01 19.55
C ARG A 29 -3.83 6.18 18.65
N LEU A 30 -3.99 6.26 17.33
CA LEU A 30 -3.13 5.57 16.38
C LEU A 30 -1.68 6.05 16.50
N LYS A 31 -1.44 7.37 16.53
CA LYS A 31 -0.10 7.93 16.69
C LYS A 31 0.56 7.46 17.99
N GLN A 32 -0.19 7.45 19.09
CA GLN A 32 0.31 6.94 20.39
C GLN A 32 0.62 5.44 20.35
N LYS A 33 -0.24 4.63 19.73
CA LYS A 33 0.00 3.18 19.58
C LYS A 33 1.25 2.90 18.76
N LEU A 34 1.43 3.58 17.62
CA LEU A 34 2.62 3.42 16.78
C LEU A 34 3.89 3.89 17.48
N LYS A 35 3.82 4.99 18.26
CA LYS A 35 4.94 5.43 19.09
C LYS A 35 5.32 4.37 20.11
N LYS A 36 4.36 3.83 20.85
CA LYS A 36 4.64 2.73 21.81
C LYS A 36 5.16 1.46 21.12
N ALA A 37 4.65 1.14 19.94
CA ALA A 37 5.10 -0.02 19.15
C ALA A 37 6.56 0.13 18.69
N TRP A 38 7.00 1.37 18.44
CA TRP A 38 8.40 1.68 18.16
C TRP A 38 9.31 1.34 19.35
N ASP A 39 8.80 1.49 20.57
CA ASP A 39 9.53 1.20 21.82
C ASP A 39 9.28 -0.23 22.32
N GLY A 40 8.83 -1.15 21.45
CA GLY A 40 8.67 -2.57 21.77
C GLY A 40 7.29 -2.99 22.32
N ALA A 41 6.33 -2.07 22.45
CA ALA A 41 4.99 -2.44 22.91
C ALA A 41 4.27 -3.34 21.87
N PRO A 42 3.44 -4.30 22.31
CA PRO A 42 2.65 -5.13 21.40
C PRO A 42 1.76 -4.28 20.50
N PHE A 43 1.87 -4.51 19.18
CA PHE A 43 1.06 -3.84 18.18
C PHE A 43 0.61 -4.85 17.13
N PHE A 44 -0.70 -5.09 17.10
CA PHE A 44 -1.31 -6.01 16.16
C PHE A 44 -1.15 -5.48 14.74
N ARG A 45 -0.45 -6.26 13.92
CA ARG A 45 -0.29 -6.06 12.49
C ARG A 45 -0.94 -7.23 11.78
N LYS A 46 -1.85 -6.94 10.85
CA LYS A 46 -2.37 -7.97 9.96
C LYS A 46 -1.21 -8.47 9.09
N LYS A 47 -0.95 -9.77 9.10
CA LYS A 47 0.05 -10.39 8.21
C LYS A 47 -0.53 -10.55 6.81
N ASP A 48 0.32 -10.33 5.82
CA ASP A 48 0.02 -10.69 4.44
C ASP A 48 0.14 -12.21 4.28
N THR A 49 -0.66 -12.81 3.40
CA THR A 49 -0.51 -14.25 3.10
C THR A 49 0.73 -14.49 2.27
N GLU A 50 1.42 -15.60 2.50
CA GLU A 50 2.59 -16.00 1.74
C GLU A 50 2.31 -16.05 0.24
N GLU A 51 1.17 -16.62 -0.17
CA GLU A 51 0.69 -16.64 -1.56
C GLU A 51 0.64 -15.24 -2.19
N SER A 52 0.22 -14.22 -1.42
CA SER A 52 0.19 -12.84 -1.89
C SER A 52 1.60 -12.26 -2.05
N LEU A 53 2.52 -12.61 -1.15
CA LEU A 53 3.90 -12.15 -1.17
C LEU A 53 4.68 -12.80 -2.34
N ILE A 54 4.52 -14.11 -2.54
CA ILE A 54 5.10 -14.85 -3.68
C ILE A 54 4.61 -14.26 -5.00
N ALA A 55 3.31 -13.96 -5.12
CA ALA A 55 2.75 -13.34 -6.34
C ALA A 55 3.39 -11.98 -6.66
N SER A 56 3.93 -11.27 -5.66
CA SER A 56 4.62 -10.00 -5.88
C SER A 56 5.98 -10.17 -6.57
N LEU A 57 6.63 -11.33 -6.47
CA LEU A 57 7.95 -11.60 -7.08
C LEU A 57 7.92 -11.51 -8.61
N ALA A 58 6.76 -11.73 -9.24
CA ALA A 58 6.59 -11.58 -10.68
C ALA A 58 6.74 -10.14 -11.19
N TYR A 59 6.72 -9.15 -10.28
CA TYR A 59 6.77 -7.72 -10.61
C TYR A 59 7.83 -7.00 -9.75
N PRO A 60 9.13 -7.33 -9.92
CA PRO A 60 10.20 -6.68 -9.18
C PRO A 60 10.31 -5.20 -9.56
N ALA A 61 10.96 -4.43 -8.69
CA ALA A 61 11.31 -3.04 -9.00
C ALA A 61 12.13 -2.98 -10.31
N LYS A 62 11.71 -2.14 -11.26
CA LYS A 62 12.40 -2.03 -12.55
C LYS A 62 13.71 -1.25 -12.40
N GLY A 63 14.76 -1.71 -13.08
CA GLY A 63 16.06 -1.04 -13.12
C GLY A 63 17.06 -1.52 -12.07
N LYS A 64 16.74 -2.59 -11.32
CA LYS A 64 17.69 -3.26 -10.43
C LYS A 64 18.25 -4.51 -11.10
N THR A 65 19.54 -4.76 -10.91
CA THR A 65 20.21 -6.00 -11.31
C THR A 65 19.93 -7.05 -10.25
N ILE A 66 19.19 -8.10 -10.61
CA ILE A 66 18.96 -9.24 -9.72
C ILE A 66 20.10 -10.22 -9.98
N ASP A 67 21.01 -10.35 -9.02
CA ASP A 67 22.19 -11.20 -9.13
C ASP A 67 21.85 -12.66 -8.80
N SER A 68 20.92 -12.86 -7.86
CA SER A 68 20.45 -14.18 -7.47
C SER A 68 19.02 -14.12 -6.92
N GLN A 69 18.34 -15.27 -6.92
CA GLN A 69 17.03 -15.43 -6.30
C GLN A 69 17.06 -16.60 -5.32
N VAL A 70 16.58 -16.36 -4.10
CA VAL A 70 16.37 -17.41 -3.09
C VAL A 70 15.15 -18.24 -3.49
N ASP A 71 15.40 -19.48 -3.88
CA ASP A 71 14.35 -20.43 -4.24
C ASP A 71 13.55 -20.89 -3.00
N ASP A 72 12.41 -21.53 -3.24
CA ASP A 72 11.50 -21.94 -2.16
C ASP A 72 12.11 -22.98 -1.23
N GLN A 73 12.95 -23.89 -1.73
CA GLN A 73 13.59 -24.87 -0.87
C GLN A 73 14.56 -24.18 0.09
N THR A 74 15.46 -23.35 -0.45
CA THR A 74 16.40 -22.57 0.37
C THR A 74 15.67 -21.68 1.37
N TRP A 75 14.56 -21.06 0.98
CA TRP A 75 13.75 -20.23 1.88
C TRP A 75 13.20 -21.00 3.09
N HIS A 76 12.70 -22.22 2.86
CA HIS A 76 12.15 -23.07 3.91
C HIS A 76 13.27 -23.69 4.78
N ASP A 77 14.37 -24.16 4.16
CA ASP A 77 15.50 -24.77 4.87
C ASP A 77 16.12 -23.78 5.87
N LEU A 78 16.20 -22.51 5.48
CA LEU A 78 16.69 -21.40 6.31
C LEU A 78 15.63 -20.79 7.25
N ALA A 79 14.42 -21.33 7.29
CA ALA A 79 13.29 -20.81 8.06
C ALA A 79 13.03 -19.29 7.85
N LEU A 80 13.19 -18.81 6.61
CA LEU A 80 13.12 -17.38 6.31
C LEU A 80 11.71 -16.78 6.46
N ASP A 81 10.65 -17.58 6.53
CA ASP A 81 9.32 -17.09 6.92
C ASP A 81 9.30 -16.51 8.33
N ALA A 82 9.94 -17.20 9.27
CA ALA A 82 10.03 -16.75 10.65
C ALA A 82 10.95 -15.52 10.77
N VAL A 83 12.03 -15.47 9.97
CA VAL A 83 12.91 -14.30 9.89
C VAL A 83 12.15 -13.10 9.31
N PHE A 84 11.42 -13.31 8.22
CA PHE A 84 10.56 -12.29 7.61
C PHE A 84 9.53 -11.77 8.61
N ASP A 85 8.88 -12.64 9.37
CA ASP A 85 7.93 -12.26 10.42
C ASP A 85 8.53 -11.36 11.51
N GLN A 86 9.79 -11.62 11.91
CA GLN A 86 10.52 -10.77 12.85
C GLN A 86 10.93 -9.43 12.23
N LEU A 87 11.30 -9.43 10.95
CA LEU A 87 11.70 -8.22 10.22
C LEU A 87 10.53 -7.33 9.84
N ASN A 88 9.33 -7.88 9.63
CA ASN A 88 8.21 -7.19 9.00
C ASN A 88 7.42 -6.27 9.96
N TYR A 89 7.94 -5.06 10.16
CA TYR A 89 7.32 -3.91 10.82
C TYR A 89 6.58 -2.96 9.87
N THR A 90 6.46 -3.34 8.61
CA THR A 90 5.74 -2.56 7.58
C THR A 90 4.25 -2.42 7.92
N GLN A 91 3.68 -1.27 7.58
CA GLN A 91 2.30 -0.92 7.90
C GLN A 91 1.34 -1.16 6.74
N SER A 92 1.86 -1.31 5.51
CA SER A 92 1.08 -1.63 4.32
C SER A 92 1.55 -2.89 3.59
N SER A 93 0.72 -3.45 2.72
CA SER A 93 1.14 -4.60 1.89
C SER A 93 2.19 -4.20 0.86
N LEU A 94 2.25 -2.92 0.46
CA LEU A 94 3.27 -2.45 -0.47
C LEU A 94 4.67 -2.56 0.16
N GLY A 95 4.80 -2.18 1.44
CA GLY A 95 6.02 -2.35 2.21
C GLY A 95 6.39 -3.81 2.45
N ALA A 96 5.41 -4.67 2.80
CA ALA A 96 5.70 -6.10 3.00
C ALA A 96 6.12 -6.80 1.71
N GLU A 97 5.48 -6.50 0.58
CA GLU A 97 5.91 -6.98 -0.73
C GLU A 97 7.34 -6.51 -1.04
N ALA A 98 7.67 -5.24 -0.78
CA ALA A 98 9.02 -4.72 -0.99
C ALA A 98 10.08 -5.39 -0.09
N LEU A 99 9.76 -5.64 1.18
CA LEU A 99 10.63 -6.36 2.11
C LEU A 99 10.84 -7.82 1.66
N TYR A 100 9.75 -8.49 1.28
CA TYR A 100 9.79 -9.87 0.82
C TYR A 100 10.59 -10.01 -0.48
N GLN A 101 10.36 -9.10 -1.44
CA GLN A 101 11.15 -8.99 -2.65
C GLN A 101 12.63 -8.78 -2.33
N LYS A 102 12.98 -7.91 -1.38
CA LYS A 102 14.38 -7.66 -0.99
C LYS A 102 15.05 -8.90 -0.37
N MET A 103 14.31 -9.74 0.36
CA MET A 103 14.86 -10.99 0.91
C MET A 103 14.98 -12.10 -0.14
N ARG A 104 14.09 -12.11 -1.13
CA ARG A 104 14.05 -13.14 -2.19
C ARG A 104 14.94 -12.82 -3.39
N LEU A 105 15.09 -11.55 -3.74
CA LEU A 105 15.82 -11.08 -4.92
C LEU A 105 17.09 -10.38 -4.44
N LEU A 106 18.21 -11.10 -4.52
CA LEU A 106 19.49 -10.67 -3.98
C LEU A 106 20.22 -9.77 -4.97
N GLU A 107 20.73 -8.67 -4.42
CA GLU A 107 21.57 -7.69 -5.11
C GLU A 107 22.90 -7.64 -4.33
N PHE A 108 24.01 -7.95 -5.00
CA PHE A 108 25.34 -8.01 -4.39
C PHE A 108 26.10 -6.68 -4.48
N GLN A 109 25.35 -5.59 -4.61
CA GLN A 109 25.86 -4.23 -4.62
C GLN A 109 25.52 -3.50 -3.31
N PRO A 110 26.37 -2.54 -2.88
CA PRO A 110 26.07 -1.70 -1.73
C PRO A 110 24.70 -1.01 -1.87
N GLN A 111 23.93 -1.01 -0.79
CA GLN A 111 22.57 -0.44 -0.77
C GLN A 111 22.57 0.92 -0.07
N ASP A 112 23.42 1.84 -0.52
CA ASP A 112 23.65 3.13 0.15
C ASP A 112 22.34 3.91 0.38
N GLN A 113 21.47 3.96 -0.63
CA GLN A 113 20.17 4.64 -0.54
C GLN A 113 19.27 4.13 0.58
N LEU A 114 19.33 2.83 0.89
CA LEU A 114 18.54 2.25 1.97
C LEU A 114 19.10 2.67 3.33
N HIS A 115 20.42 2.65 3.47
CA HIS A 115 21.11 3.06 4.70
C HIS A 115 20.92 4.56 4.97
N ASP A 116 20.97 5.39 3.93
CA ASP A 116 20.66 6.82 4.02
C ASP A 116 19.23 7.06 4.53
N LEU A 117 18.27 6.25 4.08
CA LEU A 117 16.89 6.31 4.56
C LEU A 117 16.77 5.86 6.03
N GLU A 118 17.48 4.81 6.43
CA GLU A 118 17.52 4.36 7.82
C GLU A 118 18.07 5.47 8.73
N ALA A 119 19.23 6.03 8.40
CA ALA A 119 19.86 7.13 9.13
C ALA A 119 18.93 8.35 9.22
N PHE A 120 18.32 8.75 8.10
CA PHE A 120 17.36 9.85 8.06
C PHE A 120 16.16 9.62 9.00
N PHE A 121 15.57 8.42 9.01
CA PHE A 121 14.45 8.11 9.89
C PHE A 121 14.84 7.90 11.35
N GLU A 122 16.11 7.60 11.62
CA GLU A 122 16.67 7.58 12.97
C GLU A 122 16.80 8.99 13.54
N GLU A 123 17.39 9.92 12.76
CA GLU A 123 17.56 11.33 13.13
C GLU A 123 16.23 12.10 13.25
N HIS A 124 15.21 11.68 12.49
CA HIS A 124 13.92 12.36 12.45
C HIS A 124 12.73 11.48 12.93
N PRO A 125 12.64 11.15 14.23
CA PRO A 125 11.60 10.26 14.76
C PRO A 125 10.17 10.78 14.58
N ASP A 126 9.98 12.11 14.62
CA ASP A 126 8.66 12.71 14.40
C ASP A 126 8.18 12.60 12.95
N LEU A 127 9.10 12.72 11.98
CA LEU A 127 8.79 12.50 10.57
C LEU A 127 8.52 11.03 10.31
N ARG A 128 9.37 10.13 10.83
CA ARG A 128 9.17 8.68 10.77
C ARG A 128 7.78 8.28 11.26
N LEU A 129 7.36 8.79 12.42
CA LEU A 129 6.03 8.50 12.98
C LEU A 129 4.89 9.00 12.08
N LYS A 130 5.02 10.19 11.47
CA LYS A 130 4.03 10.69 10.49
C LYS A 130 3.94 9.79 9.26
N VAL A 131 5.09 9.32 8.76
CA VAL A 131 5.17 8.37 7.63
C VAL A 131 4.49 7.05 7.99
N GLN A 132 4.80 6.46 9.15
CA GLN A 132 4.16 5.23 9.64
C GLN A 132 2.65 5.37 9.81
N VAL A 133 2.16 6.53 10.28
CA VAL A 133 0.72 6.81 10.38
C VAL A 133 0.07 6.80 8.99
N ILE A 134 0.71 7.38 7.97
CA ILE A 134 0.17 7.39 6.60
C ILE A 134 0.14 5.97 6.04
N PHE A 135 1.20 5.18 6.20
CA PHE A 135 1.21 3.79 5.75
C PHE A 135 0.24 2.89 6.53
N ASN A 136 0.04 3.11 7.82
CA ASN A 136 -0.98 2.38 8.59
C ASN A 136 -2.40 2.67 8.08
N GLN A 137 -2.66 3.90 7.64
CA GLN A 137 -3.93 4.28 7.01
C GLN A 137 -4.08 3.70 5.60
N LEU A 138 -2.98 3.40 4.89
CA LEU A 138 -3.01 2.60 3.66
C LEU A 138 -3.34 1.13 4.00
N GLY A 139 -2.68 0.58 5.01
CA GLY A 139 -2.99 -0.72 5.60
C GLY A 139 -2.69 -1.91 4.68
N LYS A 140 -3.10 -3.09 5.15
CA LYS A 140 -2.76 -4.39 4.55
C LYS A 140 -3.90 -4.95 3.70
N LYS A 141 -3.59 -5.34 2.47
CA LYS A 141 -4.48 -5.99 1.50
C LYS A 141 -3.74 -7.06 0.70
N ASN A 142 -4.07 -8.34 0.96
CA ASN A 142 -3.65 -9.47 0.15
C ASN A 142 -4.15 -9.32 -1.29
N HIS A 143 -3.33 -9.80 -2.24
CA HIS A 143 -3.58 -9.74 -3.67
C HIS A 143 -4.01 -8.34 -4.14
N ASN A 144 -3.35 -7.29 -3.63
CA ASN A 144 -3.70 -5.92 -3.98
C ASN A 144 -3.44 -5.59 -5.46
N MET A 145 -2.55 -6.34 -6.12
CA MET A 145 -2.23 -6.22 -7.54
C MET A 145 -1.72 -4.83 -7.97
N ALA A 146 -1.24 -3.98 -7.05
CA ALA A 146 -0.78 -2.65 -7.38
C ALA A 146 0.40 -2.69 -8.37
N ARG A 147 1.45 -3.47 -8.05
CA ARG A 147 2.62 -3.67 -8.92
C ARG A 147 2.23 -4.31 -10.26
N SER A 148 1.31 -5.27 -10.27
CA SER A 148 0.89 -5.93 -11.51
C SER A 148 0.09 -5.01 -12.45
N ILE A 149 -0.80 -4.19 -11.90
CA ILE A 149 -1.55 -3.17 -12.65
C ILE A 149 -0.60 -2.14 -13.26
N VAL A 150 0.41 -1.69 -12.51
CA VAL A 150 1.40 -0.72 -12.98
C VAL A 150 2.35 -1.35 -14.00
N ALA A 151 2.79 -2.60 -13.80
CA ALA A 151 3.67 -3.29 -14.73
C ALA A 151 2.99 -3.59 -16.07
N ASN A 152 1.71 -3.98 -16.03
CA ASN A 152 0.93 -4.37 -17.21
C ASN A 152 -0.43 -3.66 -17.23
N PRO A 153 -0.49 -2.35 -17.53
CA PRO A 153 -1.74 -1.58 -17.51
C PRO A 153 -2.70 -1.95 -18.66
N GLY A 154 -2.30 -2.83 -19.58
CA GLY A 154 -3.13 -3.35 -20.67
C GLY A 154 -3.36 -2.38 -21.83
N LYS A 155 -4.37 -2.68 -22.65
CA LYS A 155 -4.78 -1.82 -23.78
C LYS A 155 -5.49 -0.57 -23.26
N HIS A 156 -5.42 0.52 -24.04
CA HIS A 156 -6.12 1.75 -23.69
C HIS A 156 -7.63 1.49 -23.72
N TYR A 157 -8.34 1.91 -22.68
CA TYR A 157 -9.79 1.70 -22.59
C TYR A 157 -10.51 2.91 -23.19
N ALA A 158 -11.00 2.74 -24.43
CA ALA A 158 -11.73 3.76 -25.17
C ALA A 158 -13.18 4.00 -24.67
N GLY A 159 -13.64 3.25 -23.68
CA GLY A 159 -15.02 3.33 -23.15
C GLY A 159 -15.29 4.53 -22.23
N LEU A 160 -14.29 5.35 -21.90
CA LEU A 160 -14.45 6.49 -20.99
C LEU A 160 -15.52 7.49 -21.46
N PRO A 161 -15.58 7.92 -22.74
CA PRO A 161 -16.59 8.86 -23.21
C PRO A 161 -18.01 8.29 -23.11
N LEU A 162 -18.18 6.98 -23.34
CA LEU A 162 -19.47 6.31 -23.22
C LEU A 162 -19.97 6.33 -21.76
N TYR A 163 -19.11 6.01 -20.79
CA TYR A 163 -19.49 6.05 -19.38
C TYR A 163 -19.80 7.47 -18.90
N ILE A 164 -19.05 8.47 -19.38
CA ILE A 164 -19.35 9.88 -19.09
C ILE A 164 -20.70 10.28 -19.69
N ALA A 165 -20.99 9.89 -20.94
CA ALA A 165 -22.28 10.18 -21.58
C ALA A 165 -23.45 9.56 -20.81
N LEU A 166 -23.34 8.30 -20.41
CA LEU A 166 -24.35 7.60 -19.59
C LEU A 166 -24.53 8.25 -18.20
N ALA A 167 -23.45 8.72 -17.59
CA ALA A 167 -23.49 9.42 -16.31
C ALA A 167 -24.14 10.82 -16.45
N CYS A 168 -23.88 11.54 -17.54
CA CYS A 168 -24.47 12.86 -17.75
C CYS A 168 -25.93 12.82 -18.20
N LEU A 169 -26.41 11.69 -18.76
CA LEU A 169 -27.75 11.57 -19.33
C LEU A 169 -28.88 11.91 -18.34
N PRO A 170 -28.91 11.44 -17.08
CA PRO A 170 -29.92 11.85 -16.10
C PRO A 170 -29.95 13.36 -15.86
N ILE A 171 -28.77 14.00 -15.81
CA ILE A 171 -28.64 15.45 -15.58
C ILE A 171 -29.21 16.22 -16.78
N LEU A 172 -28.87 15.80 -18.00
CA LEU A 172 -29.39 16.41 -19.22
C LEU A 172 -30.92 16.28 -19.31
N CYS A 173 -31.48 15.14 -18.89
CA CYS A 173 -32.92 14.96 -18.85
C CYS A 173 -33.61 15.93 -17.87
N LEU A 174 -33.01 16.19 -16.71
CA LEU A 174 -33.55 17.18 -15.76
C LEU A 174 -33.65 18.59 -16.37
N PHE A 175 -32.65 19.00 -17.15
CA PHE A 175 -32.67 20.29 -17.85
C PHE A 175 -33.66 20.34 -19.01
N ALA A 176 -34.04 19.20 -19.59
CA ALA A 176 -35.01 19.10 -20.69
C ALA A 176 -36.47 19.12 -20.23
N ILE A 177 -36.77 18.91 -18.94
CA ILE A 177 -38.14 18.87 -18.39
C ILE A 177 -38.99 20.10 -18.76
N PRO A 178 -38.48 21.35 -18.68
CA PRO A 178 -39.28 22.53 -19.01
C PRO A 178 -39.69 22.63 -20.49
N PHE A 179 -38.99 21.93 -21.38
CA PHE A 179 -39.22 21.99 -22.83
C PHE A 179 -40.11 20.84 -23.31
N GLU A 180 -39.86 19.61 -22.84
CA GLU A 180 -40.58 18.40 -23.26
C GLU A 180 -40.78 17.45 -22.06
N PRO A 181 -41.78 17.70 -21.20
CA PRO A 181 -41.86 17.06 -19.88
C PRO A 181 -42.08 15.55 -19.94
N VAL A 182 -42.99 15.07 -20.79
CA VAL A 182 -43.32 13.63 -20.86
C VAL A 182 -42.12 12.82 -21.39
N GLY A 183 -41.49 13.29 -22.46
CA GLY A 183 -40.31 12.65 -23.04
C GLY A 183 -39.11 12.69 -22.10
N ALA A 184 -38.82 13.84 -21.49
CA ALA A 184 -37.71 14.02 -20.58
C ALA A 184 -37.84 13.15 -19.32
N ILE A 185 -39.03 13.09 -18.71
CA ILE A 185 -39.28 12.24 -17.52
C ILE A 185 -39.16 10.76 -17.89
N THR A 186 -39.72 10.34 -19.02
CA THR A 186 -39.62 8.94 -19.47
C THR A 186 -38.17 8.52 -19.69
N LEU A 187 -37.39 9.36 -20.40
CA LEU A 187 -35.97 9.10 -20.65
C LEU A 187 -35.14 9.15 -19.36
N LEU A 188 -35.45 10.06 -18.43
CA LEU A 188 -34.80 10.13 -17.12
C LEU A 188 -34.97 8.81 -16.35
N VAL A 189 -36.21 8.30 -16.27
CA VAL A 189 -36.49 7.03 -15.58
C VAL A 189 -35.73 5.88 -16.24
N ILE A 190 -35.77 5.77 -17.57
CA ILE A 190 -35.03 4.74 -18.31
C ILE A 190 -33.53 4.85 -18.04
N SER A 191 -32.96 6.06 -18.10
CA SER A 191 -31.53 6.29 -17.88
C SER A 191 -31.10 5.93 -16.46
N VAL A 192 -31.88 6.31 -15.44
CA VAL A 192 -31.59 5.99 -14.04
C VAL A 192 -31.66 4.48 -13.81
N VAL A 193 -32.73 3.82 -14.27
CA VAL A 193 -32.89 2.36 -14.14
C VAL A 193 -31.75 1.63 -14.85
N PHE A 194 -31.41 2.05 -16.08
CA PHE A 194 -30.30 1.47 -16.83
C PHE A 194 -28.97 1.62 -16.08
N ASN A 195 -28.63 2.81 -15.58
CA ASN A 195 -27.39 3.04 -14.85
C ASN A 195 -27.33 2.19 -13.58
N ILE A 196 -28.44 2.08 -12.83
CA ILE A 196 -28.52 1.25 -11.63
C ILE A 196 -28.26 -0.23 -11.96
N VAL A 197 -28.97 -0.78 -12.94
CA VAL A 197 -28.83 -2.19 -13.33
C VAL A 197 -27.43 -2.47 -13.87
N PHE A 198 -26.94 -1.61 -14.79
CA PHE A 198 -25.63 -1.73 -15.39
C PHE A 198 -24.51 -1.66 -14.36
N SER A 199 -24.55 -0.67 -13.47
CA SER A 199 -23.55 -0.50 -12.40
C SER A 199 -23.54 -1.70 -11.46
N SER A 200 -24.72 -2.18 -11.08
CA SER A 200 -24.86 -3.33 -10.16
C SER A 200 -24.29 -4.61 -10.77
N LEU A 201 -24.64 -4.94 -12.02
CA LEU A 201 -24.10 -6.09 -12.74
C LEU A 201 -22.57 -5.99 -12.89
N ARG A 202 -22.08 -4.79 -13.24
CA ARG A 202 -20.64 -4.57 -13.46
C ARG A 202 -19.85 -4.65 -12.15
N ASN A 203 -20.37 -4.09 -11.07
CA ASN A 203 -19.74 -4.12 -9.75
C ASN A 203 -19.68 -5.54 -9.20
N TRP A 204 -20.74 -6.35 -9.40
CA TRP A 204 -20.73 -7.75 -9.00
C TRP A 204 -19.67 -8.56 -9.77
N SER A 205 -19.64 -8.42 -11.11
CA SER A 205 -18.69 -9.14 -11.96
C SER A 205 -17.23 -8.68 -11.80
N ASN A 206 -16.99 -7.40 -11.48
CA ASN A 206 -15.63 -6.82 -11.42
C ASN A 206 -15.20 -6.38 -10.02
N LYS A 207 -15.86 -6.87 -8.96
CA LYS A 207 -15.59 -6.46 -7.57
C LYS A 207 -14.10 -6.50 -7.23
N ILE A 208 -13.44 -7.64 -7.51
CA ILE A 208 -12.00 -7.83 -7.26
C ILE A 208 -11.16 -6.77 -7.96
N ARG A 209 -11.48 -6.47 -9.23
CA ARG A 209 -10.74 -5.47 -10.02
C ARG A 209 -10.94 -4.06 -9.45
N LEU A 210 -12.16 -3.72 -9.04
CA LEU A 210 -12.44 -2.42 -8.41
C LEU A 210 -11.72 -2.28 -7.07
N ASP A 211 -11.70 -3.33 -6.25
CA ASP A 211 -10.97 -3.33 -4.99
C ASP A 211 -9.46 -3.12 -5.23
N ASN A 212 -8.89 -3.74 -6.27
CA ASN A 212 -7.46 -3.63 -6.58
C ASN A 212 -7.10 -2.22 -7.06
N VAL A 213 -7.92 -1.64 -7.95
CA VAL A 213 -7.77 -0.25 -8.36
C VAL A 213 -7.96 0.69 -7.16
N SER A 214 -8.91 0.41 -6.27
CA SER A 214 -9.14 1.17 -5.03
C SER A 214 -7.89 1.23 -4.15
N TYR A 215 -7.20 0.09 -3.97
CA TYR A 215 -5.94 0.07 -3.23
C TYR A 215 -4.84 0.88 -3.92
N LEU A 216 -4.70 0.76 -5.25
CA LEU A 216 -3.75 1.56 -6.03
C LEU A 216 -4.01 3.07 -5.90
N VAL A 217 -5.27 3.51 -5.94
CA VAL A 217 -5.63 4.92 -5.72
C VAL A 217 -5.29 5.36 -4.29
N ARG A 218 -5.49 4.50 -3.29
CA ARG A 218 -5.07 4.79 -1.90
C ARG A 218 -3.54 4.89 -1.76
N ILE A 219 -2.77 4.12 -2.54
CA ILE A 219 -1.32 4.29 -2.62
C ILE A 219 -0.99 5.69 -3.16
N PHE A 220 -1.60 6.11 -4.28
CA PHE A 220 -1.36 7.45 -4.84
C PHE A 220 -1.79 8.58 -3.90
N ALA A 221 -2.90 8.43 -3.19
CA ALA A 221 -3.32 9.37 -2.16
C ALA A 221 -2.33 9.43 -0.98
N SER A 222 -1.74 8.30 -0.61
CA SER A 222 -0.72 8.21 0.44
C SER A 222 0.59 8.86 -0.01
N ALA A 223 1.01 8.61 -1.25
CA ALA A 223 2.15 9.29 -1.89
C ALA A 223 1.98 10.81 -1.90
N GLU A 224 0.77 11.29 -2.22
CA GLU A 224 0.47 12.73 -2.25
C GLU A 224 0.67 13.35 -0.87
N ARG A 225 0.15 12.70 0.18
CA ARG A 225 0.33 13.14 1.57
C ARG A 225 1.79 13.11 2.02
N LEU A 226 2.54 12.08 1.61
CA LEU A 226 3.97 11.95 1.91
C LEU A 226 4.81 13.01 1.19
N SER A 227 4.42 13.43 -0.03
CA SER A 227 5.14 14.44 -0.80
C SER A 227 5.16 15.84 -0.15
N HIS A 228 4.25 16.09 0.79
CA HIS A 228 4.20 17.33 1.58
C HIS A 228 5.09 17.28 2.83
N LEU A 229 5.67 16.13 3.17
CA LEU A 229 6.61 15.99 4.28
C LEU A 229 8.04 16.29 3.79
N ALA A 230 8.86 16.87 4.66
CA ALA A 230 10.28 17.14 4.39
C ALA A 230 11.10 15.83 4.48
N LEU A 231 10.94 14.96 3.50
CA LEU A 231 11.67 13.68 3.37
C LEU A 231 12.97 13.89 2.57
N SER A 232 13.97 13.03 2.78
CA SER A 232 15.21 13.04 1.98
C SER A 232 14.95 12.93 0.47
N GLN A 233 13.99 12.09 0.07
CA GLN A 233 13.57 11.86 -1.33
C GLN A 233 12.32 12.69 -1.72
N GLN A 234 12.06 13.83 -1.07
CA GLN A 234 10.82 14.60 -1.27
C GLN A 234 10.62 15.06 -2.71
N GLU A 235 11.66 15.55 -3.39
CA GLU A 235 11.53 16.09 -4.74
C GLU A 235 11.24 14.99 -5.78
N GLU A 236 11.89 13.83 -5.66
CA GLU A 236 11.56 12.65 -6.48
C GLU A 236 10.09 12.24 -6.29
N LEU A 237 9.63 12.22 -5.04
CA LEU A 237 8.25 11.86 -4.70
C LEU A 237 7.25 12.89 -5.26
N LYS A 238 7.55 14.19 -5.18
CA LYS A 238 6.71 15.27 -5.75
C LYS A 238 6.61 15.16 -7.27
N GLN A 239 7.71 14.85 -7.94
CA GLN A 239 7.73 14.67 -9.39
C GLN A 239 6.89 13.46 -9.81
N ALA A 240 7.11 12.31 -9.16
CA ALA A 240 6.42 11.07 -9.47
C ALA A 240 4.91 11.13 -9.14
N VAL A 241 4.49 11.86 -8.10
CA VAL A 241 3.06 11.97 -7.72
C VAL A 241 2.28 12.99 -8.55
N LYS A 242 2.96 13.90 -9.25
CA LYS A 242 2.33 15.00 -10.00
C LYS A 242 1.19 14.54 -10.93
N PRO A 243 1.32 13.46 -11.72
CA PRO A 243 0.24 12.99 -12.59
C PRO A 243 -0.96 12.44 -11.82
N PHE A 244 -0.80 12.03 -10.57
CA PHE A 244 -1.81 11.30 -9.80
C PHE A 244 -2.53 12.16 -8.75
N LYS A 245 -2.21 13.45 -8.62
CA LYS A 245 -2.84 14.34 -7.61
C LYS A 245 -4.38 14.32 -7.65
N LYS A 246 -4.97 14.26 -8.85
CA LYS A 246 -6.43 14.25 -9.04
C LYS A 246 -7.08 12.92 -8.65
N THR A 247 -6.31 11.84 -8.55
CA THR A 247 -6.82 10.50 -8.20
C THR A 247 -7.30 10.41 -6.75
N ARG A 248 -6.85 11.32 -5.87
CA ARG A 248 -7.25 11.34 -4.45
C ARG A 248 -8.77 11.40 -4.26
N ILE A 249 -9.47 12.16 -5.09
CA ILE A 249 -10.93 12.30 -5.00
C ILE A 249 -11.60 10.95 -5.29
N LEU A 250 -11.03 10.18 -6.23
CA LEU A 250 -11.51 8.86 -6.61
C LEU A 250 -11.28 7.79 -5.53
N ALA A 251 -10.40 8.04 -4.55
CA ALA A 251 -10.19 7.12 -3.44
C ALA A 251 -11.49 6.90 -2.65
N SER A 252 -12.31 7.95 -2.50
CA SER A 252 -13.60 7.86 -1.81
C SER A 252 -14.66 7.14 -2.63
N VAL A 253 -14.69 7.38 -3.95
CA VAL A 253 -15.61 6.76 -4.92
C VAL A 253 -15.39 5.24 -5.02
N LEU A 254 -14.13 4.81 -4.98
CA LEU A 254 -13.74 3.41 -5.14
C LEU A 254 -13.67 2.63 -3.82
N GLN A 255 -13.84 3.29 -2.66
CA GLN A 255 -13.91 2.59 -1.39
C GLN A 255 -15.26 1.89 -1.30
N SER A 256 -15.24 0.60 -0.93
CA SER A 256 -16.45 -0.12 -0.56
C SER A 256 -17.05 0.56 0.67
N PRO A 257 -18.22 1.21 0.57
CA PRO A 257 -18.82 1.87 1.71
C PRO A 257 -19.22 0.83 2.75
N THR A 258 -18.98 1.15 4.02
CA THR A 258 -19.40 0.31 5.15
C THR A 258 -20.86 0.56 5.54
N GLY A 259 -21.45 1.64 5.01
CA GLY A 259 -22.82 2.04 5.29
C GLY A 259 -22.98 2.68 6.68
N THR A 260 -21.88 3.06 7.31
CA THR A 260 -21.86 3.54 8.69
C THR A 260 -22.08 5.05 8.83
N SER A 261 -21.98 5.80 7.72
CA SER A 261 -22.21 7.24 7.69
C SER A 261 -23.21 7.65 6.62
N GLU A 262 -24.02 8.68 6.89
CA GLU A 262 -25.00 9.23 5.94
C GLU A 262 -24.34 9.67 4.63
N MET A 263 -23.12 10.22 4.72
CA MET A 263 -22.35 10.61 3.54
C MET A 263 -21.93 9.40 2.68
N GLU A 264 -21.59 8.26 3.29
CA GLU A 264 -21.31 7.02 2.56
C GLU A 264 -22.54 6.51 1.82
N ILE A 265 -23.73 6.66 2.42
CA ILE A 265 -25.00 6.26 1.80
C ILE A 265 -25.30 7.14 0.59
N ILE A 266 -25.15 8.47 0.71
CA ILE A 266 -25.32 9.40 -0.42
C ILE A 266 -24.32 9.06 -1.53
N LEU A 267 -23.05 8.85 -1.19
CA LEU A 267 -22.02 8.50 -2.16
C LEU A 267 -22.32 7.15 -2.86
N LEU A 268 -22.88 6.18 -2.15
CA LEU A 268 -23.31 4.90 -2.73
C LEU A 268 -24.36 5.12 -3.83
N TYR A 269 -25.38 5.94 -3.57
CA TYR A 269 -26.40 6.27 -4.58
C TYR A 269 -25.79 7.02 -5.77
N LEU A 270 -24.94 8.02 -5.52
CA LEU A 270 -24.26 8.76 -6.58
C LEU A 270 -23.35 7.84 -7.42
N ASN A 271 -22.62 6.93 -6.78
CA ASN A 271 -21.75 5.97 -7.45
C ASN A 271 -22.52 5.07 -8.43
N VAL A 272 -23.69 4.60 -8.02
CA VAL A 272 -24.54 3.74 -8.84
C VAL A 272 -25.22 4.55 -9.95
N LEU A 273 -25.80 5.71 -9.62
CA LEU A 273 -26.56 6.54 -10.56
C LEU A 273 -25.68 7.17 -11.64
N PHE A 274 -24.45 7.55 -11.29
CA PHE A 274 -23.49 8.23 -12.18
C PHE A 274 -22.34 7.35 -12.65
N LEU A 275 -22.39 6.02 -12.45
CA LEU A 275 -21.35 5.08 -12.88
C LEU A 275 -19.92 5.48 -12.43
N LEU A 276 -19.81 6.17 -11.28
CA LEU A 276 -18.55 6.78 -10.85
C LEU A 276 -17.42 5.75 -10.64
N PRO A 277 -17.66 4.55 -10.07
CA PRO A 277 -16.62 3.55 -9.94
C PRO A 277 -16.06 3.08 -11.29
N GLN A 278 -16.91 2.94 -12.31
CA GLN A 278 -16.48 2.51 -13.65
C GLN A 278 -15.72 3.61 -14.39
N ILE A 279 -16.17 4.86 -14.28
CA ILE A 279 -15.45 6.03 -14.79
C ILE A 279 -14.08 6.13 -14.11
N ALA A 280 -14.06 6.05 -12.77
CA ALA A 280 -12.83 6.09 -11.98
C ALA A 280 -11.87 4.97 -12.39
N GLN A 281 -12.36 3.74 -12.54
CA GLN A 281 -11.55 2.61 -12.96
C GLN A 281 -10.87 2.84 -14.31
N VAL A 282 -11.64 3.23 -15.34
CA VAL A 282 -11.10 3.49 -16.68
C VAL A 282 -10.11 4.66 -16.66
N TYR A 283 -10.44 5.73 -15.94
CA TYR A 283 -9.56 6.88 -15.77
C TYR A 283 -8.22 6.47 -15.15
N ILE A 284 -8.22 5.70 -14.06
CA ILE A 284 -7.00 5.26 -13.39
C ILE A 284 -6.15 4.37 -14.31
N TYR A 285 -6.73 3.41 -15.02
CA TYR A 285 -5.97 2.58 -15.96
C TYR A 285 -5.32 3.42 -17.07
N ASN A 286 -6.07 4.35 -17.66
CA ASN A 286 -5.55 5.23 -18.70
C ASN A 286 -4.44 6.16 -18.15
N GLN A 287 -4.59 6.64 -16.91
CA GLN A 287 -3.60 7.49 -16.25
C GLN A 287 -2.31 6.72 -15.94
N VAL A 288 -2.43 5.52 -15.35
CA VAL A 288 -1.28 4.64 -15.07
C VAL A 288 -0.56 4.25 -16.34
N LYS A 289 -1.29 4.01 -17.44
CA LYS A 289 -0.70 3.74 -18.74
C LYS A 289 0.10 4.93 -19.28
N ALA A 290 -0.45 6.14 -19.20
CA ALA A 290 0.21 7.34 -19.69
C ALA A 290 1.48 7.69 -18.89
N TYR A 291 1.46 7.43 -17.57
CA TYR A 291 2.52 7.78 -16.63
C TYR A 291 3.06 6.54 -15.90
N GLN A 292 3.36 5.48 -16.67
CA GLN A 292 3.72 4.17 -16.12
C GLN A 292 5.03 4.22 -15.32
N LYS A 293 6.02 4.98 -15.81
CA LYS A 293 7.33 5.10 -15.16
C LYS A 293 7.20 5.80 -13.80
N GLU A 294 6.39 6.85 -13.75
CA GLU A 294 6.10 7.60 -12.53
C GLU A 294 5.32 6.75 -11.53
N ALA A 295 4.31 6.00 -11.99
CA ALA A 295 3.59 5.07 -11.13
C ALA A 295 4.51 4.00 -10.53
N GLN A 296 5.42 3.43 -11.34
CA GLN A 296 6.39 2.44 -10.88
C GLN A 296 7.34 3.04 -9.84
N LYS A 297 7.92 4.20 -10.14
CA LYS A 297 8.81 4.92 -9.22
C LYS A 297 8.13 5.25 -7.89
N LEU A 298 6.83 5.60 -7.90
CA LEU A 298 6.07 5.78 -6.66
C LEU A 298 5.99 4.50 -5.82
N LEU A 299 5.68 3.35 -6.45
CA LEU A 299 5.60 2.08 -5.72
C LEU A 299 6.94 1.71 -5.09
N ASP A 300 8.03 1.94 -5.82
CA ASP A 300 9.39 1.61 -5.38
C ASP A 300 9.85 2.54 -4.24
N LEU A 301 9.69 3.87 -4.39
CA LEU A 301 10.02 4.84 -3.32
C LEU A 301 9.25 4.55 -2.03
N LEU A 302 7.95 4.29 -2.12
CA LEU A 302 7.13 4.00 -0.95
C LEU A 302 7.49 2.66 -0.29
N GLY A 303 7.78 1.63 -1.09
CA GLY A 303 8.24 0.34 -0.60
C GLY A 303 9.57 0.47 0.14
N GLU A 304 10.55 1.17 -0.45
CA GLU A 304 11.86 1.40 0.16
C GLU A 304 11.78 2.16 1.48
N MET A 305 10.92 3.18 1.59
CA MET A 305 10.68 3.88 2.86
C MET A 305 10.18 2.94 3.96
N GLU A 306 9.21 2.07 3.66
CA GLU A 306 8.71 1.11 4.65
C GLU A 306 9.76 0.06 5.01
N VAL A 307 10.53 -0.42 4.04
CA VAL A 307 11.64 -1.36 4.28
C VAL A 307 12.68 -0.73 5.20
N ALA A 308 13.12 0.51 4.92
CA ALA A 308 14.08 1.23 5.76
C ALA A 308 13.58 1.35 7.22
N ILE A 309 12.33 1.78 7.40
CA ILE A 309 11.73 1.90 8.74
C ILE A 309 11.66 0.53 9.45
N SER A 310 11.37 -0.52 8.69
CA SER A 310 11.25 -1.89 9.20
C SER A 310 12.58 -2.45 9.68
N LEU A 311 13.62 -2.30 8.86
CA LEU A 311 14.98 -2.73 9.17
C LEU A 311 15.58 -1.90 10.31
N LEU A 312 15.41 -0.58 10.29
CA LEU A 312 15.82 0.30 11.40
C LEU A 312 15.19 -0.14 12.73
N ARG A 313 13.89 -0.47 12.73
CA ARG A 313 13.20 -0.94 13.94
C ARG A 313 13.83 -2.24 14.46
N HIS A 314 14.10 -3.18 13.56
CA HIS A 314 14.68 -4.48 13.90
C HIS A 314 16.13 -4.34 14.40
N LYS A 315 16.96 -3.51 13.74
CA LYS A 315 18.33 -3.21 14.18
C LYS A 315 18.39 -2.69 15.62
N ARG A 316 17.38 -1.93 16.07
CA ARG A 316 17.27 -1.45 17.45
C ARG A 316 16.88 -2.51 18.47
N ASP A 317 16.29 -3.62 18.03
CA ASP A 317 15.95 -4.77 18.90
C ASP A 317 17.13 -5.74 19.05
N LEU A 318 18.16 -5.61 18.22
CA LEU A 318 19.35 -6.45 18.25
C LEU A 318 20.47 -5.80 19.06
N GLU A 319 21.20 -6.62 19.83
CA GLU A 319 22.33 -6.15 20.64
C GLU A 319 23.56 -5.84 19.79
N VAL A 320 23.81 -6.64 18.76
CA VAL A 320 24.99 -6.53 17.89
C VAL A 320 24.58 -6.72 16.44
N VAL A 321 24.80 -5.71 15.61
CA VAL A 321 24.58 -5.77 14.16
C VAL A 321 25.83 -5.25 13.46
N CYS A 322 26.33 -5.99 12.47
CA CYS A 322 27.37 -5.53 11.57
C CYS A 322 26.80 -5.22 10.19
N GLN A 323 27.52 -4.39 9.42
CA GLN A 323 27.23 -4.20 8.00
C GLN A 323 28.10 -5.16 7.19
N PRO A 324 27.52 -5.95 6.27
CA PRO A 324 28.31 -6.81 5.40
C PRO A 324 29.15 -5.96 4.44
N VAL A 325 30.40 -6.37 4.23
CA VAL A 325 31.30 -5.77 3.23
C VAL A 325 31.40 -6.71 2.05
N PHE A 326 30.99 -6.25 0.88
CA PHE A 326 31.07 -7.05 -0.35
C PHE A 326 32.47 -6.99 -0.95
N THR A 327 33.02 -8.15 -1.28
CA THR A 327 34.33 -8.31 -1.92
C THR A 327 34.19 -9.10 -3.22
N GLU A 328 35.10 -8.90 -4.17
CA GLU A 328 35.12 -9.67 -5.44
C GLU A 328 35.49 -11.14 -5.23
N THR A 329 36.15 -11.47 -4.11
CA THR A 329 36.46 -12.84 -3.72
C THR A 329 35.22 -13.56 -3.23
N GLY A 330 34.89 -14.70 -3.85
CA GLY A 330 33.73 -15.49 -3.46
C GLY A 330 33.93 -16.21 -2.12
N GLY A 331 32.93 -16.10 -1.23
CA GLY A 331 32.93 -16.72 0.09
C GLY A 331 32.09 -15.90 1.08
N ILE A 332 31.97 -16.40 2.31
CA ILE A 332 31.38 -15.68 3.43
C ILE A 332 32.33 -15.80 4.61
N GLU A 333 32.74 -14.66 5.15
CA GLU A 333 33.53 -14.57 6.37
C GLU A 333 32.77 -13.71 7.38
N GLY A 334 32.71 -14.18 8.63
CA GLY A 334 32.08 -13.43 9.71
C GLY A 334 32.49 -13.98 11.06
N GLU A 335 32.81 -13.07 11.96
CA GLU A 335 33.15 -13.39 13.34
C GLU A 335 31.92 -13.25 14.23
N THR A 336 31.78 -14.15 15.21
CA THR A 336 30.73 -14.11 16.24
C THR A 336 29.30 -14.07 15.67
N LEU A 337 29.04 -14.77 14.56
CA LEU A 337 27.71 -14.85 13.96
C LEU A 337 26.77 -15.68 14.82
N TYR A 338 25.52 -15.23 14.90
CA TYR A 338 24.47 -15.92 15.65
C TYR A 338 23.18 -16.04 14.83
N HIS A 339 22.41 -17.09 15.12
CA HIS A 339 21.15 -17.32 14.43
C HIS A 339 20.05 -16.39 14.99
N PRO A 340 19.39 -15.56 14.15
CA PRO A 340 18.49 -14.50 14.61
C PRO A 340 17.22 -15.01 15.33
N LEU A 341 16.79 -16.23 15.03
CA LEU A 341 15.60 -16.83 15.67
C LEU A 341 15.86 -17.45 17.06
N LEU A 342 17.11 -17.58 17.51
CA LEU A 342 17.44 -18.20 18.79
C LEU A 342 17.41 -17.16 19.91
N SER A 343 16.80 -17.50 21.05
CA SER A 343 16.73 -16.59 22.20
C SER A 343 18.06 -16.44 22.95
N ASN A 344 18.84 -17.51 23.03
CA ASN A 344 20.19 -17.53 23.62
C ASN A 344 21.15 -18.20 22.62
N PRO A 345 21.52 -17.51 21.54
CA PRO A 345 22.40 -18.09 20.55
C PRO A 345 23.83 -18.22 21.08
N ILE A 346 24.52 -19.26 20.64
CA ILE A 346 25.97 -19.37 20.79
C ILE A 346 26.58 -18.83 19.50
N ALA A 347 27.37 -17.76 19.61
CA ALA A 347 28.03 -17.14 18.48
C ALA A 347 29.14 -18.06 17.94
N ASN A 348 29.24 -18.18 16.62
CA ASN A 348 30.28 -18.95 15.94
C ASN A 348 30.90 -18.12 14.82
N ASP A 349 32.19 -18.31 14.59
CA ASP A 349 32.88 -17.76 13.44
C ASP A 349 32.58 -18.64 12.22
N VAL A 350 32.43 -17.99 11.07
CA VAL A 350 32.12 -18.63 9.79
C VAL A 350 33.16 -18.23 8.78
N HIS A 351 33.77 -19.23 8.14
CA HIS A 351 34.68 -19.05 7.02
C HIS A 351 34.30 -20.06 5.92
N PHE A 352 33.49 -19.63 4.96
CA PHE A 352 33.09 -20.42 3.81
C PHE A 352 33.83 -19.96 2.55
N GLN A 353 34.65 -20.84 1.98
CA GLN A 353 35.18 -20.69 0.63
C GLN A 353 34.31 -21.46 -0.38
N LYS A 354 34.50 -21.20 -1.68
CA LYS A 354 33.67 -21.61 -2.84
C LYS A 354 33.24 -23.10 -2.94
N THR A 355 33.69 -23.99 -2.07
CA THR A 355 33.29 -25.40 -2.02
C THR A 355 33.18 -25.87 -0.57
N TRP A 356 31.96 -26.10 -0.08
CA TRP A 356 31.71 -26.76 1.19
C TRP A 356 30.97 -28.08 0.96
N SER A 357 31.59 -29.18 1.38
CA SER A 357 30.93 -30.48 1.57
C SER A 357 30.98 -30.76 3.07
N SER A 358 29.85 -30.70 3.76
CA SER A 358 29.76 -31.12 5.16
C SER A 358 29.94 -32.64 5.26
N VAL A 359 31.17 -33.12 5.39
CA VAL A 359 31.44 -34.48 5.86
C VAL A 359 31.81 -34.36 7.34
N GLY A 360 30.80 -34.49 8.21
CA GLY A 360 30.98 -34.44 9.66
C GLY A 360 29.90 -35.23 10.38
N THR A 361 30.31 -36.22 11.16
CA THR A 361 29.49 -37.19 11.89
C THR A 361 28.42 -36.50 12.74
N MET A 362 27.16 -36.90 12.56
CA MET A 362 25.99 -36.32 13.25
C MET A 362 26.16 -36.38 14.78
N ARG A 363 26.40 -35.23 15.40
CA ARG A 363 26.08 -34.98 16.81
C ARG A 363 24.82 -34.11 16.88
N PRO A 364 23.96 -34.28 17.91
CA PRO A 364 22.73 -33.50 18.03
C PRO A 364 23.08 -32.02 18.24
N GLY A 365 23.02 -31.25 17.17
CA GLY A 365 23.48 -29.85 17.11
C GLY A 365 23.89 -29.42 15.70
N ASN A 366 24.41 -30.34 14.88
CA ASN A 366 24.71 -30.09 13.47
C ASN A 366 23.50 -30.51 12.61
N ARG A 367 22.55 -29.59 12.40
CA ARG A 367 21.72 -29.66 11.20
C ARG A 367 22.35 -28.74 10.15
N PRO A 368 22.58 -29.22 8.92
CA PRO A 368 23.01 -28.35 7.84
C PRO A 368 21.93 -27.28 7.63
N ILE A 369 22.40 -26.03 7.56
CA ILE A 369 21.63 -24.83 7.22
C ILE A 369 21.44 -24.81 5.71
#